data_AF-A0A0B7H5T3-F1
#
_entry.id   AF-A0A0B7H5T3-F1
#
_cell.length_a   1.000
_cell.length_b   1.000
_cell.length_c   1.000
_cell.angle_alpha   90.00
_cell.angle_beta   90.00
_cell.angle_gamma   90.00
#
_symmetry.space_group_name_H-M   'P 1'
#
loop_
_entity.id
_entity.type
_entity.pdbx_description
1 polymer ?
#
loop_
_entity_poly.entity_id
_entity_poly.type
_entity_poly.pdbx_seq_one_letter_code
_entity_poly.pdbx_strand_id
1 'polypeptide(L)' 'METQLPLEYIIKESTKKSKNTPVIFMLHGYGSNEQDLFSFANELSEQYTIISLRGSL' A
#
# COMPACT_ATOMS: atom_id res chain seq x y z
N MET A 1 22.76 -2.41 -7.90
CA MET A 1 22.63 -1.93 -6.52
C MET A 1 21.15 -1.94 -6.22
N GLU A 2 20.70 -2.76 -5.29
CA GLU A 2 19.31 -2.75 -4.82
C GLU A 2 19.08 -1.41 -4.12
N THR A 3 18.12 -0.61 -4.60
CA THR A 3 17.78 0.65 -3.94
C THR A 3 16.95 0.32 -2.71
N GLN A 4 17.51 0.52 -1.53
CA GLN A 4 16.73 0.42 -0.30
C GLN A 4 15.70 1.56 -0.27
N LEU A 5 14.43 1.19 -0.20
CA LEU A 5 13.34 2.15 -0.09
C LEU A 5 13.32 2.76 1.31
N PRO A 6 12.93 4.05 1.44
CA PRO A 6 13.06 4.79 2.69
C PRO A 6 12.03 4.39 3.77
N LEU A 7 10.95 3.71 3.38
CA LEU A 7 9.85 3.33 4.27
C LEU A 7 9.57 1.83 4.16
N GLU A 8 9.14 1.23 5.27
CA GLU A 8 8.52 -0.11 5.25
C GLU A 8 7.14 0.00 4.59
N TYR A 9 6.76 -1.02 3.82
CA TYR A 9 5.49 -1.03 3.12
C TYR A 9 5.00 -2.44 2.84
N ILE A 10 3.70 -2.56 2.61
CA ILE A 10 3.07 -3.76 2.07
C ILE A 10 2.21 -3.41 0.86
N ILE A 11 2.15 -4.33 -0.11
CA ILE A 11 1.47 -4.11 -1.40
C ILE A 11 0.46 -5.21 -1.64
N LYS A 12 -0.72 -4.81 -2.13
CA LYS A 12 -1.67 -5.67 -2.85
C LYS A 12 -1.75 -5.16 -4.28
N GLU A 13 -1.29 -5.97 -5.23
CA GLU A 13 -1.36 -5.62 -6.64
C GLU A 13 -2.80 -5.71 -7.17
N SER A 14 -3.14 -4.80 -8.08
CA SER A 14 -4.38 -4.89 -8.87
C SER A 14 -4.45 -6.21 -9.64
N THR A 15 -5.64 -6.83 -9.68
CA THR A 15 -5.92 -7.97 -10.56
C THR A 15 -6.17 -7.53 -12.00
N LYS A 16 -6.45 -6.23 -12.23
CA LYS A 16 -6.75 -5.62 -13.53
C LYS A 16 -5.60 -4.74 -14.03
N LYS A 17 -4.41 -5.35 -14.18
CA LYS A 17 -3.19 -4.63 -14.60
C LYS A 17 -3.36 -3.99 -15.98
N SER A 18 -3.03 -2.71 -16.06
CA SER A 18 -2.91 -1.94 -17.30
C SER A 18 -1.68 -1.02 -17.25
N LYS A 19 -1.34 -0.38 -18.37
CA LYS A 19 -0.26 0.63 -18.43
C LYS A 19 -0.42 1.71 -17.36
N ASN A 20 -1.66 2.08 -17.02
CA ASN A 20 -2.00 3.14 -16.07
C ASN A 20 -2.88 2.57 -14.93
N THR A 21 -2.40 1.52 -14.27
CA THR A 21 -3.11 0.94 -13.12
C THR A 21 -3.22 1.99 -12.00
N PRO A 22 -4.44 2.34 -11.54
CA PRO A 22 -4.60 3.34 -10.48
C PRO A 22 -4.08 2.79 -9.15
N VAL A 23 -3.49 3.67 -8.33
CA VAL A 23 -2.87 3.32 -7.06
C VAL A 23 -3.56 4.06 -5.91
N ILE A 24 -3.79 3.35 -4.81
CA ILE A 24 -4.21 3.93 -3.53
C ILE A 24 -3.04 3.79 -2.54
N PHE A 25 -2.64 4.92 -1.96
CA PHE A 25 -1.69 4.94 -0.85
C PHE A 25 -2.45 5.00 0.47
N MET A 26 -2.12 4.11 1.40
CA MET A 26 -2.67 4.10 2.75
C MET A 26 -1.61 4.62 3.72
N LEU A 27 -2.01 5.62 4.51
CA LEU A 27 -1.20 6.26 5.54
C LEU A 27 -1.94 6.13 6.87
N HIS A 28 -1.39 5.34 7.80
CA HIS A 28 -1.98 5.13 9.11
C HIS A 28 -1.75 6.33 10.04
N GLY A 29 -2.50 6.38 11.15
CA GLY A 29 -2.28 7.37 12.22
C GLY A 29 -1.07 7.03 13.09
N TYR A 30 -0.61 8.00 13.88
CA TYR A 30 0.48 7.79 14.83
C TYR A 30 0.17 6.64 15.82
N GLY A 31 1.19 5.84 16.15
CA GLY A 31 1.07 4.74 17.11
C GLY A 31 0.66 3.40 16.51
N SER A 32 0.55 3.29 15.18
CA SER A 32 0.31 2.00 14.53
C SER A 32 1.26 1.73 13.36
N ASN A 33 0.88 0.87 12.41
CA ASN A 33 1.76 0.41 11.33
C ASN A 33 1.00 0.21 10.00
N GLU A 34 1.71 -0.27 8.98
CA GLU A 34 1.20 -0.47 7.63
C GLU A 34 0.10 -1.56 7.53
N GLN A 35 -0.09 -2.44 8.52
CA GLN A 35 -1.15 -3.45 8.50
C GLN A 35 -2.53 -2.88 8.82
N ASP A 36 -2.61 -1.83 9.64
CA ASP A 36 -3.87 -1.33 10.19
C ASP A 36 -4.92 -1.03 9.13
N LEU A 37 -4.58 -0.15 8.18
CA LEU A 37 -5.47 0.21 7.07
C LEU A 37 -5.48 -0.86 5.97
N PHE A 38 -4.42 -1.66 5.86
CA PHE A 38 -4.34 -2.71 4.85
C PHE A 38 -5.35 -3.83 5.07
N SER A 39 -5.85 -4.00 6.29
CA SER A 39 -6.99 -4.88 6.58
C SER A 39 -8.23 -4.60 5.70
N PHE A 40 -8.42 -3.34 5.28
CA PHE A 40 -9.52 -2.92 4.38
C PHE A 40 -9.20 -3.10 2.89
N ALA A 41 -7.97 -3.49 2.52
CA ALA A 41 -7.55 -3.58 1.13
C ALA A 41 -8.35 -4.61 0.30
N ASN A 42 -9.00 -5.57 0.97
CA ASN A 42 -9.89 -6.54 0.32
C ASN A 42 -11.31 -6.01 0.05
N GLU A 43 -11.72 -4.95 0.74
CA GLU A 43 -13.02 -4.31 0.54
C GLU A 43 -13.00 -3.28 -0.59
N LEU A 44 -11.80 -2.85 -1.01
CA LEU A 44 -11.60 -1.93 -2.13
C LEU A 44 -11.66 -2.67 -3.47
N SER A 45 -12.08 -1.95 -4.52
CA SER A 45 -12.12 -2.51 -5.88
C SER A 45 -10.76 -3.08 -6.30
N GLU A 46 -10.77 -4.30 -6.85
CA GLU A 46 -9.58 -5.00 -7.31
C GLU A 46 -8.86 -4.32 -8.48
N GLN A 47 -9.43 -3.25 -9.04
CA GLN A 47 -8.78 -2.45 -10.07
C GLN A 47 -7.59 -1.64 -9.54
N TYR A 48 -7.53 -1.41 -8.23
CA TYR A 48 -6.47 -0.61 -7.60
C TYR A 48 -5.29 -1.47 -7.17
N THR A 49 -4.08 -0.97 -7.38
CA THR A 49 -2.93 -1.40 -6.59
C THR A 49 -2.95 -0.62 -5.28
N ILE A 50 -2.80 -1.32 -4.17
CA ILE A 50 -2.85 -0.72 -2.84
C ILE A 50 -1.46 -0.84 -2.22
N ILE A 51 -0.92 0.30 -1.76
CA ILE A 51 0.37 0.39 -1.09
C ILE A 51 0.12 1.01 0.28
N SER A 52 0.34 0.25 1.35
CA SER A 52 0.27 0.76 2.71
C SER A 52 1.67 1.00 3.24
N LEU A 53 1.91 2.20 3.77
CA LEU A 53 3.23 2.66 4.21
C LEU A 53 3.29 2.73 5.72
N ARG A 54 4.44 2.37 6.30
CA ARG A 54 4.76 2.62 7.70
C ARG A 54 5.56 3.91 7.83
N GLY A 55 5.09 4.82 8.67
CA GLY A 55 5.89 6.00 9.05
C GLY A 55 7.12 5.59 9.85
N SER A 56 8.26 6.27 9.61
CA SER A 56 9.43 6.18 10.49
C SER A 56 9.09 6.83 11.83
N LEU A 57 9.25 6.11 12.93
CA LEU A 57 9.15 6.65 14.30
C LEU A 57 10.39 7.47 14.64
#